data_AF-A0A350BTK5-F1
#
_entry.id   AF-A0A350BTK5-F1
#
_cell.length_a   1.000
_cell.length_b   1.000
_cell.length_c   1.000
_cell.angle_alpha   90.00
_cell.angle_beta   90.00
_cell.angle_gamma   90.00
#
_symmetry.space_group_name_H-M   'P 1'
#
loop_
_entity.id
_entity.type
_entity.pdbx_description
1 polymer ?
#
loop_
_entity_poly.entity_id
_entity_poly.type
_entity_poly.pdbx_seq_one_letter_code
_entity_poly.pdbx_strand_id
1 'polypeptide(L)' 'DPLIDTVLILAHNPGITDVFYSLAGVQIDNVPTAGVGCIQFDTDTFKNIMESTTELEYFYYPKMDQ' A
#
# COMPACT_ATOMS: atom_id res chain seq x y z
N ASP A 1 -18.75 3.59 -2.73
CA ASP A 1 -19.49 4.14 -1.59
C ASP A 1 -19.01 5.57 -1.45
N PRO A 2 -19.84 6.61 -1.68
CA PRO A 2 -19.39 8.00 -1.85
C PRO A 2 -18.76 8.65 -0.60
N LEU A 3 -18.33 7.86 0.38
CA LEU A 3 -17.83 8.30 1.69
C LEU A 3 -16.49 7.67 2.10
N ILE A 4 -15.90 6.78 1.30
CA ILE A 4 -14.64 6.10 1.66
C ILE A 4 -13.50 6.62 0.79
N ASP A 5 -12.76 7.59 1.34
CA ASP A 5 -11.57 8.17 0.70
C ASP A 5 -10.28 7.41 1.07
N THR A 6 -10.29 6.63 2.17
CA THR A 6 -9.11 5.92 2.66
C THR A 6 -9.48 4.60 3.31
N VAL A 7 -8.69 3.56 3.01
CA VAL A 7 -8.87 2.21 3.57
C VAL A 7 -7.60 1.77 4.27
N LEU A 8 -7.74 1.30 5.52
CA LEU A 8 -6.67 0.65 6.25
C LEU A 8 -6.79 -0.87 6.10
N ILE A 9 -5.72 -1.52 5.64
CA ILE A 9 -5.62 -2.98 5.51
C ILE A 9 -4.59 -3.50 6.52
N LEU A 10 -5.00 -4.43 7.38
CA LEU A 10 -4.11 -5.19 8.25
C LEU A 10 -3.88 -6.58 7.64
N ALA A 11 -2.63 -6.91 7.33
CA ALA A 11 -2.28 -8.15 6.65
C ALA A 11 -0.91 -8.67 7.09
N HIS A 12 -0.62 -9.92 6.72
CA HIS A 12 0.65 -10.59 6.98
C HIS A 12 1.48 -10.73 5.71
N ASN A 13 2.80 -10.87 5.86
CA ASN A 13 3.67 -11.34 4.78
C ASN A 13 3.34 -12.83 4.47
N PRO A 14 3.47 -13.28 3.20
CA PRO A 14 3.91 -12.51 2.03
C PRO A 14 2.80 -11.66 1.40
N GLY A 15 1.53 -11.85 1.78
CA GLY A 15 0.40 -11.22 1.09
C GLY A 15 0.47 -9.69 1.03
N ILE A 16 0.88 -9.02 2.12
CA ILE A 16 1.04 -7.55 2.09
C ILE A 16 2.24 -7.11 1.23
N THR A 17 3.32 -7.89 1.19
CA THR A 17 4.46 -7.65 0.29
C THR A 17 4.01 -7.71 -1.17
N ASP A 18 3.24 -8.74 -1.53
CA ASP A 18 2.73 -8.93 -2.90
C ASP A 18 1.79 -7.78 -3.32
N VAL A 19 1.04 -7.20 -2.40
CA VAL A 19 0.19 -6.02 -2.65
C VAL A 19 1.02 -4.79 -2.98
N PHE A 20 2.06 -4.49 -2.20
CA PHE A 20 2.96 -3.36 -2.48
C PHE A 20 3.66 -3.51 -3.84
N TYR A 21 4.07 -4.72 -4.19
CA TYR A 21 4.61 -5.01 -5.51
C TYR A 21 3.56 -4.84 -6.62
N SER A 22 2.39 -5.47 -6.48
CA SER A 22 1.39 -5.54 -7.55
C SER A 22 0.67 -4.21 -7.80
N LEU A 23 0.46 -3.40 -6.75
CA LEU A 23 -0.29 -2.14 -6.86
C LEU A 23 0.60 -0.91 -6.98
N ALA A 24 1.81 -0.93 -6.40
CA ALA A 24 2.70 0.23 -6.35
C ALA A 24 4.09 -0.04 -6.96
N GLY A 25 4.36 -1.24 -7.49
CA GLY A 25 5.65 -1.58 -8.08
C GLY A 25 6.81 -1.63 -7.08
N VAL A 26 6.51 -1.66 -5.78
CA VAL A 26 7.51 -1.59 -4.71
C VAL A 26 8.16 -2.97 -4.55
N GLN A 27 9.46 -3.05 -4.86
CA GLN A 27 10.25 -4.27 -4.76
C GLN A 27 10.93 -4.35 -3.38
N ILE A 28 10.30 -5.07 -2.45
CA ILE A 28 10.82 -5.32 -1.09
C ILE A 28 10.69 -6.81 -0.76
N ASP A 29 11.62 -7.34 0.04
CA ASP A 29 11.61 -8.75 0.44
C ASP A 29 10.48 -9.04 1.46
N ASN A 30 10.22 -8.09 2.35
CA ASN A 30 9.14 -8.16 3.33
C ASN A 30 8.74 -6.77 3.84
N VAL A 31 7.49 -6.61 4.26
CA VAL A 31 7.11 -5.48 5.11
C VAL A 31 7.57 -5.78 6.55
N PRO A 32 8.38 -4.93 7.21
CA PRO A 32 8.77 -5.13 8.60
C PRO A 32 7.55 -5.20 9.52
N THR A 33 7.65 -5.86 10.68
CA THR A 33 6.54 -5.90 11.65
C THR A 33 6.16 -4.48 12.08
N ALA A 34 4.86 -4.20 12.09
CA ALA A 34 4.29 -2.86 12.30
C ALA A 34 4.76 -1.80 11.27
N GLY A 35 5.27 -2.25 10.11
CA GLY A 35 5.47 -1.40 8.95
C GLY A 35 4.14 -0.97 8.35
N VAL A 36 4.08 0.29 7.91
CA VAL A 36 2.90 0.91 7.31
C VAL A 36 3.35 1.64 6.05
N GLY A 37 2.63 1.43 4.95
CA GLY A 37 2.78 2.25 3.76
C GLY A 37 1.43 2.70 3.23
N CYS A 38 1.43 3.83 2.53
CA CYS A 38 0.26 4.39 1.87
C CYS A 38 0.45 4.33 0.36
N ILE A 39 -0.50 3.69 -0.33
CA ILE A 39 -0.59 3.70 -1.79
C ILE A 39 -1.76 4.61 -2.15
N GLN A 40 -1.47 5.71 -2.83
CA GLN A 40 -2.46 6.61 -3.36
C GLN A 40 -2.79 6.20 -4.79
N PHE A 41 -4.09 6.19 -5.13
CA PHE A 41 -4.59 5.85 -6.46
C PHE A 41 -5.24 7.09 -7.08
N ASP A 42 -4.95 7.37 -8.35
CA ASP A 42 -5.61 8.42 -9.13
C ASP A 42 -6.95 7.90 -9.69
N THR A 43 -7.89 7.57 -8.80
CA THR A 43 -9.26 7.11 -9.13
C THR A 43 -10.19 7.17 -7.92
N ASP A 44 -11.45 7.57 -8.15
CA ASP A 44 -12.51 7.59 -7.13
C ASP A 44 -13.25 6.25 -6.96
N THR A 45 -12.79 5.19 -7.63
CA THR A 45 -13.44 3.87 -7.59
C THR A 45 -12.46 2.71 -7.48
N PHE A 46 -12.74 1.82 -6.53
CA PHE A 46 -12.02 0.55 -6.33
C PHE A 46 -12.00 -0.32 -7.59
N LYS A 47 -12.99 -0.19 -8.48
CA LYS A 47 -13.05 -0.98 -9.70
C LYS A 47 -11.84 -0.70 -10.63
N ASN A 48 -11.28 0.50 -10.58
CA ASN A 48 -10.28 0.96 -11.53
C ASN A 48 -8.85 0.97 -10.95
N ILE A 49 -8.64 0.53 -9.70
CA ILE A 49 -7.33 0.66 -9.01
C ILE A 49 -6.19 -0.09 -9.71
N MET A 50 -6.52 -1.15 -10.46
CA MET A 50 -5.52 -1.94 -11.20
C MET A 50 -5.03 -1.23 -12.46
N GLU A 51 -5.80 -0.27 -12.97
CA GLU A 51 -5.53 0.47 -14.22
C GLU A 51 -5.13 1.93 -13.94
N SER A 52 -5.38 2.42 -12.72
CA SER A 52 -5.02 3.78 -12.30
C SER A 52 -3.52 3.94 -12.10
N THR A 53 -3.04 5.17 -12.27
CA THR A 53 -1.69 5.54 -11.80
C THR A 53 -1.67 5.49 -10.28
N THR A 54 -0.57 5.00 -9.72
CA THR A 54 -0.37 4.87 -8.28
C THR A 54 0.91 5.56 -7.83
N GLU A 55 0.90 6.05 -6.60
CA GLU A 55 2.07 6.64 -5.93
C GLU A 55 2.20 6.02 -4.54
N LEU A 56 3.45 5.74 -4.13
CA LEU A 56 3.76 5.39 -2.75
C LEU A 56 4.05 6.70 -1.99
N GLU A 57 3.07 7.20 -1.23
CA GLU A 57 3.23 8.46 -0.49
C GLU A 57 4.27 8.32 0.64
N TYR A 58 4.20 7.22 1.38
CA TYR A 58 5.15 6.93 2.46
C TYR A 58 5.24 5.43 2.73
N PHE A 59 6.36 5.04 3.33
CA PHE A 59 6.57 3.72 3.91
C PHE A 59 7.43 3.85 5.17
N TYR A 60 6.83 3.62 6.33
CA TYR A 60 7.46 3.75 7.64
C TYR A 60 7.46 2.44 8.39
N TYR A 61 8.49 2.21 9.20
CA TYR A 61 8.55 1.07 10.11
C TYR A 61 9.42 1.40 11.34
N PRO A 62 9.22 0.73 12.49
CA PRO A 62 9.82 1.14 13.76
C PRO A 62 11.36 1.25 13.82
N LYS A 63 12.08 0.60 12.89
CA LYS A 63 13.56 0.58 12.85
C LYS A 63 14.17 1.43 11.73
N MET A 64 13.37 2.32 11.12
CA MET A 64 13.83 3.09 9.96
C MET A 64 14.87 4.16 10.32
N ASP A 65 14.73 4.78 11.49
CA ASP A 65 15.61 5.88 11.95
C ASP A 65 16.54 5.46 13.11
N GLN A 66 16.82 4.17 13.26
CA GLN A 66 17.71 3.62 14.30
C GLN A 66 19.12 3.36 13.80
#